data_AF-A0A934NTS6-F1
#
_entry.id   AF-A0A934NTS6-F1
#
_cell.length_a   1.000
_cell.length_b   1.000
_cell.length_c   1.000
_cell.angle_alpha   90.00
_cell.angle_beta   90.00
_cell.angle_gamma   90.00
#
_symmetry.space_group_name_H-M   'P 1'
#
loop_
_entity.id
_entity.type
_entity.pdbx_description
1 polymer ?
#
loop_
_entity_poly.entity_id
_entity_poly.type
_entity_poly.pdbx_seq_one_letter_code
_entity_poly.pdbx_strand_id
1 'polypeptide(L)'
;MSNPRRRSRTTSDALADRFVARRHQLSLTQTELADLAGVSRSSVQAIEAGKRTIQLDVVSAIAEALGCDLVPITRAGKAVSA
;
A
#
# COMPACT_ATOMS: atom_id res chain seq x y z
N MET A 1 17.64 16.60 -14.33
CA MET A 1 16.19 16.66 -14.07
C MET A 1 15.56 15.38 -14.60
N SER A 2 15.15 14.47 -13.72
CA SER A 2 14.57 13.19 -14.13
C SER A 2 13.14 13.42 -14.60
N ASN A 3 12.93 13.26 -15.91
CA ASN A 3 11.63 13.30 -16.54
C ASN A 3 10.75 12.18 -15.95
N PRO A 4 9.60 12.48 -15.30
CA PRO A 4 8.72 11.43 -14.81
C PRO A 4 8.12 10.73 -16.04
N ARG A 5 8.59 9.50 -16.30
CA ARG A 5 7.99 8.62 -17.31
C ARG A 5 6.51 8.48 -16.95
N ARG A 6 5.62 9.04 -17.78
CA ARG A 6 4.17 8.93 -17.64
C ARG A 6 3.79 7.45 -17.71
N ARG A 7 3.80 6.78 -16.56
CA ARG A 7 3.61 5.33 -16.40
C ARG A 7 2.15 5.00 -16.76
N SER A 8 1.94 3.91 -17.50
CA SER A 8 0.60 3.33 -17.63
C SER A 8 0.12 2.91 -16.23
N ARG A 9 -0.95 3.54 -15.72
CA ARG A 9 -1.48 3.32 -14.36
C ARG A 9 -1.88 1.85 -14.21
N THR A 10 -1.25 1.16 -13.25
CA THR A 10 -1.53 -0.25 -12.91
C THR A 10 -2.34 -0.35 -11.61
N THR A 11 -2.95 -1.50 -11.31
CA THR A 11 -3.62 -1.77 -10.02
C THR A 11 -2.73 -1.47 -8.80
N SER A 12 -1.44 -1.79 -8.88
CA SER A 12 -0.47 -1.47 -7.83
C SER A 12 -0.35 0.03 -7.56
N ASP A 13 -0.50 0.88 -8.58
CA ASP A 13 -0.47 2.33 -8.41
C ASP A 13 -1.73 2.79 -7.66
N ALA A 14 -2.90 2.17 -7.92
CA ALA A 14 -4.13 2.49 -7.20
C ALA A 14 -4.09 2.07 -5.72
N LEU A 15 -3.43 0.96 -5.38
CA LEU A 15 -3.19 0.56 -4.00
C LEU A 15 -2.25 1.55 -3.29
N ALA A 16 -1.15 1.91 -3.95
CA ALA A 16 -0.18 2.88 -3.44
C ALA A 16 -0.85 4.24 -3.15
N ASP A 17 -1.63 4.76 -4.10
CA ASP A 17 -2.39 6.02 -3.96
C ASP A 17 -3.29 5.97 -2.71
N ARG A 18 -4.00 4.84 -2.48
CA ARG A 18 -4.88 4.65 -1.32
C ARG A 18 -4.11 4.59 -0.01
N PHE A 19 -2.98 3.89 0.04
CA PHE A 19 -2.16 3.77 1.25
C PHE A 19 -1.54 5.11 1.62
N VAL A 20 -1.00 5.85 0.64
CA VAL A 20 -0.48 7.22 0.83
C VAL A 20 -1.58 8.12 1.37
N ALA A 21 -2.75 8.14 0.73
CA ALA A 21 -3.87 8.96 1.16
C ALA A 21 -4.30 8.64 2.60
N ARG A 22 -4.41 7.34 2.94
CA ARG A 22 -4.79 6.90 4.29
C ARG A 22 -3.74 7.26 5.33
N ARG A 23 -2.46 7.08 5.03
CA ARG A 23 -1.36 7.49 5.93
C ARG A 23 -1.43 8.99 6.25
N HIS A 24 -1.68 9.82 5.23
CA HIS A 24 -1.84 11.26 5.42
C HIS A 24 -3.09 11.64 6.22
N GLN A 25 -4.21 10.93 6.06
CA GLN A 25 -5.41 11.12 6.91
C GLN A 25 -5.12 10.84 8.39
N LEU A 26 -4.23 9.89 8.67
CA LEU A 26 -3.78 9.55 10.01
C LEU A 26 -2.63 10.45 10.51
N SER A 27 -2.20 11.43 9.71
CA SER A 27 -1.07 12.32 10.02
C SER A 27 0.26 11.60 10.31
N LEU A 28 0.46 10.42 9.73
CA LEU A 28 1.67 9.62 9.94
C LEU A 28 2.74 9.93 8.87
N THR A 29 4.01 9.91 9.28
CA THR A 29 5.16 9.80 8.39
C THR A 29 5.35 8.35 7.93
N GLN A 30 6.16 8.14 6.89
CA GLN A 30 6.51 6.78 6.45
C GLN A 30 7.24 5.98 7.53
N THR A 31 8.02 6.64 8.38
CA THR A 31 8.73 6.00 9.50
C THR A 31 7.75 5.57 10.57
N GLU A 32 6.84 6.46 11.00
CA GLU A 32 5.83 6.10 12.01
C GLU A 32 4.91 4.98 11.54
N LEU A 33 4.51 4.98 10.26
CA LEU A 33 3.75 3.86 9.70
C LEU A 33 4.57 2.55 9.71
N ALA A 34 5.85 2.62 9.38
CA ALA A 34 6.72 1.45 9.39
C ALA A 34 6.87 0.88 10.81
N ASP A 35 7.04 1.75 11.81
CA ASP A 35 7.14 1.38 13.22
C ASP A 35 5.84 0.74 13.71
N LEU A 36 4.68 1.33 13.38
CA LEU A 36 3.36 0.77 13.71
C LEU A 36 3.11 -0.60 13.06
N ALA A 37 3.55 -0.78 11.81
CA ALA A 37 3.38 -2.02 11.07
C ALA A 37 4.45 -3.08 11.39
N GLY A 38 5.48 -2.76 12.18
CA GLY A 38 6.58 -3.67 12.46
C GLY A 38 7.42 -4.03 11.22
N VAL A 39 7.54 -3.11 10.27
CA VAL A 39 8.27 -3.30 9.00
C VAL A 39 9.34 -2.23 8.81
N SER A 40 10.18 -2.38 7.78
CA SER A 40 11.15 -1.34 7.45
C SER A 40 10.51 -0.12 6.77
N ARG A 41 11.06 1.08 7.01
CA ARG A 41 10.67 2.31 6.28
C ARG A 41 10.79 2.14 4.75
N SER A 42 11.80 1.40 4.28
CA SER A 42 11.98 1.13 2.84
C SER A 42 10.89 0.22 2.27
N SER A 43 10.30 -0.67 3.08
CA SER A 43 9.10 -1.42 2.72
C SER A 43 7.90 -0.50 2.47
N VAL A 44 7.64 0.43 3.39
CA VAL A 44 6.58 1.45 3.23
C VAL A 44 6.83 2.29 1.97
N GLN A 45 8.05 2.82 1.80
CA GLN A 45 8.42 3.59 0.62
C GLN A 45 8.23 2.80 -0.68
N ALA A 46 8.57 1.51 -0.69
CA ALA A 46 8.41 0.66 -1.86
C ALA A 46 6.93 0.43 -2.22
N ILE A 47 6.05 0.25 -1.23
CA ILE A 47 4.60 0.18 -1.48
C ILE A 47 4.10 1.51 -2.05
N GLU A 48 4.41 2.63 -1.39
CA GLU A 48 3.94 3.96 -1.78
C GLU A 48 4.48 4.40 -3.15
N ALA A 49 5.65 3.90 -3.57
CA ALA A 49 6.21 4.10 -4.90
C ALA A 49 5.60 3.20 -5.98
N GLY A 50 4.64 2.32 -5.64
CA GLY A 50 4.02 1.38 -6.57
C GLY A 50 5.02 0.32 -7.07
N LYS A 51 5.87 -0.20 -6.19
CA LYS A 51 6.75 -1.34 -6.52
C LYS A 51 5.88 -2.54 -6.92
N ARG A 52 6.21 -3.16 -8.06
CA ARG A 52 5.40 -4.23 -8.67
C ARG A 52 5.42 -5.55 -7.89
N THR A 53 6.47 -5.78 -7.10
CA THR A 53 6.68 -7.03 -6.37
C THR A 53 7.02 -6.70 -4.93
N ILE A 54 6.10 -7.05 -4.04
CA ILE A 54 6.20 -6.93 -2.59
C ILE A 54 5.52 -8.17 -1.98
N GLN A 55 6.02 -8.59 -0.82
CA GLN A 55 5.48 -9.74 -0.09
C GLN A 55 4.12 -9.38 0.54
N LEU A 56 3.16 -10.32 0.48
CA LEU A 56 1.79 -10.10 0.92
C LEU A 56 1.68 -9.81 2.43
N ASP A 57 2.53 -10.45 3.24
CA ASP A 57 2.65 -10.20 4.69
C ASP A 57 2.97 -8.74 4.99
N VAL A 58 3.93 -8.14 4.27
CA VAL A 58 4.29 -6.73 4.40
C VAL A 58 3.13 -5.81 4.01
N VAL A 59 2.42 -6.12 2.91
CA VAL A 59 1.24 -5.34 2.52
C VAL A 59 0.15 -5.44 3.58
N SER A 60 -0.06 -6.64 4.13
CA SER A 60 -1.08 -6.91 5.15
C SER A 60 -0.78 -6.17 6.46
N ALA A 61 0.47 -6.23 6.94
CA ALA A 61 0.89 -5.52 8.14
C ALA A 61 0.72 -3.98 8.00
N ILE A 62 1.07 -3.43 6.83
CA ILE A 62 0.88 -2.01 6.56
C ILE A 62 -0.61 -1.66 6.45
N ALA A 63 -1.43 -2.52 5.83
CA ALA A 63 -2.88 -2.30 5.75
C ALA A 63 -3.52 -2.28 7.15
N GLU A 64 -3.13 -3.22 8.02
CA GLU A 64 -3.58 -3.31 9.40
C GLU A 64 -3.21 -2.06 10.20
N ALA A 65 -1.96 -1.60 10.10
CA ALA A 65 -1.51 -0.36 10.74
C ALA A 65 -2.24 0.90 10.23
N LEU A 66 -2.75 0.87 8.99
CA LEU A 66 -3.60 1.91 8.41
C LEU A 66 -5.09 1.79 8.79
N GLY A 67 -5.45 0.75 9.56
CA GLY A 67 -6.83 0.41 9.89
C GLY A 67 -7.65 0.01 8.67
N CYS A 68 -7.05 -0.76 7.76
CA CYS A 68 -7.65 -1.19 6.49
C CYS A 68 -7.64 -2.71 6.37
N ASP A 69 -8.75 -3.26 5.87
CA ASP A 69 -8.82 -4.67 5.49
C ASP A 69 -8.38 -4.89 4.03
N LEU A 70 -7.55 -5.92 3.81
CA LEU A 70 -7.26 -6.42 2.46
C LEU A 70 -8.26 -7.52 2.10
N VAL A 71 -9.24 -7.18 1.25
CA VAL A 71 -10.29 -8.11 0.86
C VAL A 71 -10.08 -8.59 -0.59
N PRO A 72 -9.89 -9.90 -0.83
CA PRO A 72 -9.92 -10.44 -2.18
C PRO A 72 -11.34 -10.38 -2.74
N ILE A 73 -11.50 -9.82 -3.94
CA ILE A 73 -12.78 -9.74 -4.66
C ILE A 73 -12.72 -10.66 -5.87
N THR A 74 -13.72 -11.53 -6.03
CA THR A 74 -13.89 -12.36 -7.23
C THR A 74 -14.11 -11.48 -8.47
N ARG A 75 -13.87 -12.03 -9.66
CA ARG A 75 -14.17 -11.32 -10.92
C ARG A 75 -15.68 -10.99 -11.09
N ALA A 76 -16.55 -11.66 -10.34
CA ALA A 76 -17.98 -11.39 -10.28
C ALA A 76 -18.35 -10.28 -9.26
N GLY A 77 -17.36 -9.64 -8.61
CA GLY A 77 -17.58 -8.55 -7.67
C GLY A 77 -17.91 -8.98 -6.23
N LYS A 78 -17.96 -10.29 -5.95
CA LYS A 78 -18.20 -10.81 -4.60
C LYS A 78 -16.91 -10.91 -3.81
N ALA A 79 -16.90 -10.45 -2.56
CA ALA A 79 -15.80 -10.68 -1.64
C ALA A 79 -15.60 -12.18 -1.37
N VAL A 80 -14.35 -12.62 -1.40
CA VAL A 80 -13.94 -13.95 -0.96
C VAL A 80 -13.61 -13.82 0.52
N SER A 81 -14.59 -14.13 1.36
CA SER A 81 -14.37 -14.33 2.79
C SER A 81 -13.88 -15.76 3.00
N ALA A 82 -12.95 -15.94 3.95
CA ALA A 82 -12.67 -17.26 4.51
C ALA A 82 -13.91 -17.82 5.22
#